data_AF-A0A7S2I4E4-F1
#
_entry.id   AF-A0A7S2I4E4-F1
#
_cell.length_a   1.000
_cell.length_b   1.000
_cell.length_c   1.000
_cell.angle_alpha   90.00
_cell.angle_beta   90.00
_cell.angle_gamma   90.00
#
_symmetry.space_group_name_H-M   'P 1'
#
loop_
_entity.id
_entity.type
_entity.pdbx_description
1 polymer ?
#
loop_
_entity_poly.entity_id
_entity_poly.type
_entity_poly.pdbx_seq_one_letter_code
_entity_poly.pdbx_strand_id
1 'polypeptide(L)'
;GDPIEVGALQAALGGAARERPLLLGAVKTNVGHLEGGAGIAGLTKLVALLGARSMPPNLHLRELNDHVHEDLESFAVRLPTENMRLAGQGALTASVSSFGFGGTNGHVVLRTPGKPVPRAAKVSKRVAFLFTGQGSQYVGMGRGLYDAE
;
A
#
# COMPACT_ATOMS: atom_id res chain seq x y z
N GLY A 1 -5.15 -19.82 -6.94
CA GLY A 1 -5.39 -18.48 -6.42
C GLY A 1 -5.09 -17.47 -7.50
N ASP A 2 -3.83 -17.35 -7.87
CA ASP A 2 -3.33 -16.30 -8.76
C ASP A 2 -4.08 -16.19 -10.10
N PRO A 3 -4.38 -17.28 -10.86
CA PRO A 3 -5.16 -17.14 -12.10
C PRO A 3 -6.56 -16.57 -11.88
N ILE A 4 -7.22 -16.91 -10.76
CA ILE A 4 -8.54 -16.37 -10.43
C ILE A 4 -8.44 -14.87 -10.09
N GLU A 5 -7.41 -14.47 -9.33
CA GLU A 5 -7.20 -13.05 -9.00
C GLU A 5 -6.84 -12.20 -10.22
N VAL A 6 -5.96 -12.72 -11.10
CA VAL A 6 -5.57 -12.04 -12.34
C VAL A 6 -6.74 -11.95 -13.30
N GLY A 7 -7.52 -13.03 -13.48
CA GLY A 7 -8.73 -12.99 -14.30
C GLY A 7 -9.75 -11.98 -13.76
N ALA A 8 -9.93 -11.88 -12.44
CA ALA A 8 -10.79 -10.86 -11.84
C ALA A 8 -10.28 -9.43 -12.10
N LEU A 9 -8.96 -9.20 -12.04
CA LEU A 9 -8.35 -7.92 -12.39
C LEU A 9 -8.55 -7.57 -13.86
N GLN A 10 -8.35 -8.52 -14.76
CA GLN A 10 -8.55 -8.34 -16.20
C GLN A 10 -10.03 -8.03 -16.51
N ALA A 11 -10.97 -8.74 -15.90
CA ALA A 11 -12.40 -8.46 -16.06
C ALA A 11 -12.78 -7.05 -15.58
N ALA A 12 -12.17 -6.57 -14.48
CA ALA A 12 -12.49 -5.26 -13.91
C ALA A 12 -11.75 -4.09 -14.60
N LEU A 13 -10.53 -4.30 -15.10
CA LEU A 13 -9.63 -3.22 -15.54
C LEU A 13 -9.12 -3.38 -16.99
N GLY A 14 -9.31 -4.53 -17.62
CA GLY A 14 -8.70 -4.88 -18.91
C GLY A 14 -9.29 -4.17 -20.12
N GLY A 15 -10.51 -3.64 -20.03
CA GLY A 15 -11.16 -2.92 -21.14
C GLY A 15 -10.69 -1.48 -21.34
N ALA A 16 -9.91 -0.92 -20.41
CA ALA A 16 -9.43 0.45 -20.51
C ALA A 16 -8.03 0.48 -21.14
N ALA A 17 -7.85 1.22 -22.24
CA ALA A 17 -6.53 1.48 -22.79
C ALA A 17 -5.66 2.21 -21.73
N ARG A 18 -4.41 1.76 -21.54
CA ARG A 18 -3.48 2.32 -20.56
C ARG A 18 -2.20 2.76 -21.24
N GLU A 19 -1.82 4.03 -21.04
CA GLU A 19 -0.50 4.54 -21.44
C GLU A 19 0.63 3.98 -20.56
N ARG A 20 0.30 3.56 -19.34
CA ARG A 20 1.27 3.07 -18.35
C ARG A 20 0.78 1.74 -17.76
N PRO A 21 1.69 0.76 -17.61
CA PRO A 21 1.31 -0.55 -17.12
C PRO A 21 0.76 -0.46 -15.68
N LEU A 22 -0.20 -1.32 -15.37
CA LEU A 22 -0.65 -1.51 -14.00
C LEU A 22 0.47 -2.18 -13.21
N LEU A 23 0.89 -1.58 -12.09
CA LEU A 23 1.88 -2.20 -11.21
C LEU A 23 1.17 -3.14 -10.24
N LEU A 24 1.53 -4.42 -10.26
CA LEU A 24 0.95 -5.43 -9.39
C LEU A 24 1.99 -5.94 -8.38
N GLY A 25 1.57 -6.09 -7.13
CA GLY A 25 2.42 -6.73 -6.14
C GLY A 25 1.69 -7.10 -4.86
N ALA A 26 2.34 -7.92 -4.05
CA ALA A 26 1.77 -8.49 -2.84
C ALA A 26 2.68 -8.24 -1.63
N VAL A 27 2.10 -7.88 -0.49
CA VAL A 27 2.83 -7.79 0.79
C VAL A 27 3.24 -9.18 1.31
N LYS A 28 2.50 -10.22 0.90
CA LYS A 28 2.72 -11.60 1.34
C LYS A 28 4.10 -12.15 0.96
N THR A 29 4.70 -11.62 -0.12
CA THR A 29 6.07 -11.97 -0.50
C THR A 29 7.11 -11.51 0.53
N ASN A 30 6.77 -10.54 1.39
CA ASN A 30 7.68 -9.98 2.40
C ASN A 30 7.47 -10.56 3.80
N VAL A 31 6.21 -10.79 4.19
CA VAL A 31 5.84 -11.12 5.58
C VAL A 31 4.96 -12.36 5.71
N GLY A 32 4.78 -13.11 4.61
CA GLY A 32 3.89 -14.26 4.57
C GLY A 32 2.41 -13.89 4.62
N HIS A 33 1.57 -14.90 4.83
CA HIS A 33 0.13 -14.72 4.92
C HIS A 33 -0.29 -14.48 6.38
N LEU A 34 -0.58 -13.22 6.72
CA LEU A 34 -0.95 -12.82 8.08
C LEU A 34 -2.43 -13.08 8.44
N GLU A 35 -3.07 -14.04 7.79
CA GLU A 35 -4.49 -14.38 7.99
C GLU A 35 -5.42 -13.15 8.13
N GLY A 36 -6.09 -12.96 9.27
CA GLY A 36 -6.94 -11.80 9.55
C GLY A 36 -6.24 -10.45 9.46
N GLY A 37 -4.91 -10.42 9.60
CA GLY A 37 -4.07 -9.23 9.42
C GLY A 37 -3.61 -8.98 7.97
N ALA A 38 -3.90 -9.87 7.01
CA ALA A 38 -3.41 -9.74 5.64
C ALA A 38 -3.92 -8.46 4.94
N GLY A 39 -5.19 -8.10 5.19
CA GLY A 39 -5.80 -6.89 4.62
C GLY A 39 -5.14 -5.62 5.12
N ILE A 40 -4.97 -5.47 6.45
CA ILE A 40 -4.34 -4.28 7.02
C ILE A 40 -2.87 -4.17 6.64
N ALA A 41 -2.11 -5.28 6.61
CA ALA A 41 -0.72 -5.25 6.15
C ALA A 41 -0.59 -4.81 4.68
N GLY A 42 -1.50 -5.27 3.82
CA GLY A 42 -1.57 -4.82 2.44
C GLY A 42 -1.89 -3.33 2.33
N LEU A 43 -2.85 -2.84 3.12
CA LEU A 43 -3.20 -1.43 3.18
C LEU A 43 -2.04 -0.56 3.70
N THR A 44 -1.32 -1.01 4.73
CA THR A 44 -0.13 -0.32 5.24
C THR A 44 0.97 -0.23 4.19
N LYS A 45 1.25 -1.33 3.45
CA LYS A 45 2.17 -1.31 2.30
C LYS A 45 1.71 -0.27 1.27
N LEU A 46 0.42 -0.24 0.94
CA LEU A 46 -0.16 0.68 -0.03
C LEU A 46 0.03 2.15 0.39
N VAL A 47 -0.30 2.50 1.63
CA VAL A 47 -0.13 3.87 2.16
C VAL A 47 1.35 4.28 2.15
N ALA A 48 2.25 3.40 2.58
CA ALA A 48 3.69 3.67 2.59
C ALA A 48 4.24 3.90 1.17
N LEU A 49 3.84 3.06 0.20
CA LEU A 49 4.16 3.18 -1.22
C LEU A 49 3.73 4.54 -1.78
N LEU A 50 2.49 4.95 -1.50
CA LEU A 50 1.92 6.20 -2.01
C LEU A 50 2.61 7.41 -1.40
N GLY A 51 2.87 7.37 -0.09
CA GLY A 51 3.58 8.44 0.62
C GLY A 51 5.04 8.59 0.17
N ALA A 52 5.75 7.48 -0.02
CA ALA A 52 7.13 7.47 -0.50
C ALA A 52 7.24 7.66 -2.02
N ARG A 53 6.13 7.53 -2.76
CA ARG A 53 6.09 7.42 -4.22
C ARG A 53 7.09 6.38 -4.76
N SER A 54 7.17 5.24 -4.08
CA SER A 54 8.11 4.16 -4.39
C SER A 54 7.40 2.81 -4.32
N MET A 55 7.59 1.98 -5.33
CA MET A 55 7.06 0.63 -5.42
C MET A 55 8.19 -0.38 -5.15
N PRO A 56 8.18 -1.09 -4.01
CA PRO A 56 9.15 -2.13 -3.72
C PRO A 56 8.91 -3.39 -4.57
N PRO A 57 9.93 -4.26 -4.73
CA PRO A 57 9.81 -5.48 -5.51
C PRO A 57 8.88 -6.51 -4.86
N ASN A 58 8.33 -7.40 -5.70
CA ASN A 58 7.81 -8.68 -5.26
C ASN A 58 8.97 -9.62 -4.99
N LEU A 59 9.16 -10.01 -3.73
CA LEU A 59 10.24 -10.93 -3.38
C LEU A 59 9.95 -12.33 -3.90
N HIS A 60 11.01 -13.10 -4.13
CA HIS A 60 10.95 -14.51 -4.55
C HIS A 60 10.33 -14.75 -5.94
N LEU A 61 9.97 -13.71 -6.68
CA LEU A 61 9.50 -13.81 -8.06
C LEU A 61 10.68 -14.13 -8.99
N ARG A 62 10.90 -15.42 -9.24
CA ARG A 62 11.95 -15.93 -10.16
C ARG A 62 11.36 -16.36 -11.50
N GLU A 63 10.20 -17.00 -11.44
CA GLU A 63 9.47 -17.55 -12.58
C GLU A 63 8.00 -17.17 -12.40
N LEU A 64 7.35 -16.80 -13.49
CA LEU A 64 5.94 -16.45 -13.49
C LEU A 64 5.10 -17.71 -13.64
N ASN A 65 3.91 -17.73 -13.05
CA ASN A 65 2.97 -18.81 -13.28
C ASN A 65 2.48 -18.80 -14.74
N ASP A 66 2.68 -19.90 -15.47
CA ASP A 66 2.30 -20.02 -16.89
C ASP A 66 0.81 -19.73 -17.14
N HIS A 67 -0.05 -20.03 -16.15
CA HIS A 67 -1.48 -19.79 -16.24
C HIS A 67 -1.90 -18.33 -16.08
N VAL A 68 -0.97 -17.40 -15.81
CA VAL A 68 -1.28 -15.96 -15.71
C VAL A 68 -0.48 -15.10 -16.67
N HIS A 69 0.49 -15.69 -17.39
CA HIS A 69 1.41 -14.93 -18.23
C HIS A 69 0.67 -14.17 -19.33
N GLU A 70 -0.15 -14.89 -20.11
CA GLU A 70 -0.94 -14.29 -21.20
C GLU A 70 -1.92 -13.23 -20.68
N ASP A 71 -2.59 -13.49 -19.55
CA ASP A 71 -3.52 -12.53 -18.95
C ASP A 71 -2.80 -11.24 -18.54
N LEU A 72 -1.66 -11.33 -17.85
CA LEU A 72 -0.91 -10.15 -17.41
C LEU A 72 -0.36 -9.33 -18.60
N GLU A 73 0.03 -9.99 -19.68
CA GLU A 73 0.47 -9.30 -20.91
C GLU A 73 -0.69 -8.60 -21.62
N SER A 74 -1.85 -9.26 -21.72
CA SER A 74 -3.00 -8.79 -22.50
C SER A 74 -3.54 -7.41 -22.09
N PHE A 75 -3.40 -7.00 -20.82
CA PHE A 75 -3.84 -5.69 -20.32
C PHE A 75 -2.74 -4.87 -19.65
N ALA A 76 -1.49 -5.13 -20.03
CA ALA A 76 -0.31 -4.36 -19.63
C ALA A 76 -0.10 -4.29 -18.10
N VAL A 77 0.07 -5.44 -17.45
CA VAL A 77 0.48 -5.52 -16.04
C VAL A 77 1.99 -5.69 -15.93
N ARG A 78 2.60 -5.09 -14.90
CA ARG A 78 4.00 -5.26 -14.55
C ARG A 78 4.13 -5.66 -13.09
N LEU A 79 4.87 -6.73 -12.84
CA LEU A 79 5.28 -7.19 -11.52
C LEU A 79 6.70 -6.67 -11.23
N PRO A 80 6.89 -5.71 -10.31
CA PRO A 80 8.21 -5.15 -10.04
C PRO A 80 9.14 -6.19 -9.41
N THR A 81 10.35 -6.35 -9.95
CA THR A 81 11.44 -7.17 -9.40
C THR A 81 12.54 -6.33 -8.74
N GLU A 82 12.48 -5.00 -8.93
CA GLU A 82 13.35 -4.01 -8.29
C GLU A 82 12.52 -2.86 -7.72
N ASN A 83 13.13 -2.02 -6.87
CA ASN A 83 12.45 -0.83 -6.35
C ASN A 83 12.30 0.23 -7.44
N MET A 84 11.07 0.69 -7.69
CA MET A 84 10.75 1.63 -8.76
C MET A 84 10.15 2.93 -8.21
N ARG A 85 10.59 4.07 -8.73
CA ARG A 85 9.93 5.35 -8.44
C ARG A 85 8.62 5.46 -9.21
N LEU A 86 7.54 5.80 -8.52
CA LEU A 86 6.26 6.07 -9.16
C LEU A 86 6.34 7.43 -9.89
N ALA A 87 6.35 7.41 -11.22
CA ALA A 87 6.46 8.64 -12.01
C ALA A 87 5.17 9.47 -11.97
N GLY A 88 5.33 10.79 -12.15
CA GLY A 88 4.24 11.77 -12.15
C GLY A 88 4.23 12.62 -10.88
N GLN A 89 3.84 13.89 -11.02
CA GLN A 89 3.66 14.80 -9.89
C GLN A 89 2.21 14.88 -9.39
N GLY A 90 1.25 14.38 -10.17
CA GLY A 90 -0.18 14.40 -9.86
C GLY A 90 -0.64 13.31 -8.89
N ALA A 91 -1.97 13.21 -8.72
CA ALA A 91 -2.57 12.20 -7.86
C ALA A 91 -2.18 10.78 -8.32
N LEU A 92 -1.84 9.92 -7.36
CA LEU A 92 -1.64 8.49 -7.58
C LEU A 92 -2.86 7.76 -7.04
N THR A 93 -3.38 6.81 -7.80
CA THR A 93 -4.45 5.90 -7.37
C THR A 93 -3.88 4.49 -7.27
N ALA A 94 -4.13 3.82 -6.16
CA ALA A 94 -3.74 2.43 -5.96
C ALA A 94 -4.80 1.72 -5.11
N SER A 95 -4.85 0.40 -5.18
CA SER A 95 -5.82 -0.39 -4.43
C SER A 95 -5.19 -1.62 -3.80
N VAL A 96 -5.90 -2.18 -2.82
CA VAL A 96 -5.56 -3.44 -2.17
C VAL A 96 -6.79 -4.33 -2.12
N SER A 97 -6.60 -5.60 -2.45
CA SER A 97 -7.62 -6.65 -2.34
C SER A 97 -7.25 -7.63 -1.22
N SER A 98 -8.27 -8.17 -0.56
CA SER A 98 -8.13 -9.26 0.41
C SER A 98 -9.31 -10.21 0.25
N PHE A 99 -9.03 -11.48 -0.04
CA PHE A 99 -10.04 -12.50 -0.28
C PHE A 99 -9.95 -13.55 0.83
N GLY A 100 -11.03 -13.67 1.60
CA GLY A 100 -11.13 -14.66 2.68
C GLY A 100 -11.48 -16.03 2.12
N PHE A 101 -10.92 -17.10 2.70
CA PHE A 101 -11.21 -18.48 2.30
C PHE A 101 -12.71 -18.81 2.33
N GLY A 102 -13.47 -18.22 3.27
CA GLY A 102 -14.93 -18.37 3.36
C GLY A 102 -15.73 -17.58 2.32
N GLY A 103 -15.08 -16.91 1.37
CA GLY A 103 -15.73 -16.16 0.28
C GLY A 103 -16.00 -14.67 0.58
N THR A 104 -15.75 -14.21 1.80
CA THR A 104 -15.86 -12.78 2.13
C THR A 104 -14.67 -12.01 1.55
N ASN A 105 -14.97 -10.99 0.73
CA ASN A 105 -13.97 -10.22 0.00
C ASN A 105 -13.97 -8.76 0.45
N GLY A 106 -12.78 -8.15 0.49
CA GLY A 106 -12.59 -6.72 0.74
C GLY A 106 -11.71 -6.09 -0.32
N HIS A 107 -12.08 -4.90 -0.79
CA HIS A 107 -11.31 -4.11 -1.74
C HIS A 107 -11.33 -2.64 -1.35
N VAL A 108 -10.16 -1.99 -1.32
CA VAL A 108 -10.03 -0.58 -0.98
C VAL A 108 -9.24 0.13 -2.06
N VAL A 109 -9.77 1.27 -2.53
CA VAL A 109 -9.09 2.17 -3.47
C VAL A 109 -8.67 3.43 -2.72
N LEU A 110 -7.39 3.79 -2.81
CA LEU A 110 -6.84 5.02 -2.26
C LEU A 110 -6.37 5.94 -3.39
N ARG A 111 -6.51 7.24 -3.16
CA ARG A 111 -5.99 8.28 -4.06
C ARG A 111 -5.24 9.32 -3.25
N THR A 112 -4.03 9.66 -3.67
CA THR A 112 -3.28 10.78 -3.06
C THR A 112 -3.90 12.12 -3.49
N PRO A 113 -3.74 13.19 -2.70
CA PRO A 113 -4.06 14.54 -3.16
C PRO A 113 -3.35 14.88 -4.47
N GLY A 114 -4.02 15.65 -5.33
CA GLY A 114 -3.49 16.03 -6.65
C GLY A 114 -2.34 17.05 -6.61
N LYS A 115 -2.21 17.79 -5.51
CA LYS A 115 -1.08 18.67 -5.23
C LYS A 115 -0.27 18.08 -4.07
N PRO A 116 1.07 18.04 -4.16
CA PRO A 116 1.90 17.68 -3.01
C PRO A 116 1.54 18.58 -1.83
N VAL A 117 1.23 17.99 -0.67
CA VAL A 117 1.08 18.77 0.57
C VAL A 117 2.44 19.41 0.85
N PRO A 118 2.52 20.73 1.08
CA PRO A 118 3.78 21.39 1.38
C PRO A 118 4.49 20.66 2.52
N ARG A 119 5.74 20.26 2.30
CA ARG A 119 6.53 19.64 3.37
C ARG A 119 6.67 20.68 4.48
N ALA A 120 6.26 20.31 5.70
CA ALA A 120 6.35 21.21 6.85
C ALA A 120 7.77 21.81 6.94
N ALA A 121 7.84 23.11 7.21
CA ALA A 121 9.12 23.80 7.35
C ALA A 121 9.99 23.11 8.40
N LYS A 122 11.31 23.09 8.19
CA LYS A 122 12.25 22.61 9.21
C LYS A 122 12.03 23.43 10.48
N VAL A 123 11.61 22.79 11.56
CA VAL A 123 11.48 23.45 12.85
C VAL A 123 12.88 23.74 13.36
N SER A 124 13.23 25.02 13.53
CA SER A 124 14.55 25.47 13.97
C SER A 124 14.81 25.25 15.46
N LYS A 125 13.76 24.97 16.24
CA LYS A 125 13.85 24.65 17.67
C LYS A 125 13.98 23.14 17.87
N ARG A 126 14.70 22.72 18.91
CA ARG A 126 14.71 21.32 19.35
C ARG A 126 13.30 20.95 19.80
N VAL A 127 12.62 20.11 19.02
CA VAL A 127 11.28 19.60 19.33
C VAL A 127 11.42 18.15 19.79
N ALA A 128 10.85 17.84 20.95
CA ALA A 128 10.63 16.47 21.39
C ALA A 128 9.18 16.08 21.10
N PHE A 129 8.98 14.96 20.41
CA PHE A 129 7.67 14.33 20.27
C PHE A 129 7.53 13.28 21.37
N LEU A 130 6.58 13.48 22.29
CA LEU A 130 6.26 12.51 23.32
C LEU A 130 4.94 11.83 22.98
N PHE A 131 4.97 10.50 22.89
CA PHE A 131 3.78 9.68 22.76
C PHE A 131 3.60 8.93 24.08
N THR A 132 2.52 9.23 24.80
CA THR A 132 2.24 8.60 26.09
C THR A 132 1.53 7.25 25.85
N GLY A 133 2.00 6.18 26.50
CA GLY A 133 1.48 4.83 26.28
C GLY A 133 0.06 4.59 26.78
N GLN A 134 -0.43 5.42 27.71
CA GLN A 134 -1.80 5.36 28.26
C GLN A 134 -2.77 6.33 27.56
N GLY A 135 -2.33 7.02 26.50
CA GLY A 135 -3.16 7.99 25.80
C GLY A 135 -3.46 9.19 26.69
N SER A 136 -2.56 10.18 26.69
CA SER A 136 -2.82 11.46 27.33
C SER A 136 -4.09 12.07 26.74
N GLN A 137 -5.17 12.06 27.52
CA GLN A 137 -6.51 12.41 27.07
C GLN A 137 -6.69 13.93 26.88
N TYR A 138 -5.82 14.73 27.50
CA TYR A 138 -5.82 16.19 27.40
C TYR A 138 -4.42 16.79 27.50
N VAL A 139 -4.26 18.00 26.96
CA VAL A 139 -3.01 18.77 27.02
C VAL A 139 -2.66 19.05 28.48
N GLY A 140 -1.44 18.70 28.89
CA GLY A 140 -0.95 18.92 30.26
C GLY A 140 -1.15 17.75 31.23
N MET A 141 -1.81 16.65 30.83
CA MET A 141 -2.04 15.48 31.69
C MET A 141 -0.75 14.93 32.33
N GLY A 142 0.35 14.85 31.56
CA GLY A 142 1.63 14.35 32.09
C GLY A 142 2.23 15.23 33.19
N ARG A 143 2.01 16.55 33.15
CA ARG A 143 2.44 17.46 34.22
C ARG A 143 1.57 17.28 35.47
N GLY A 144 0.25 17.14 35.28
CA GLY A 144 -0.67 16.89 36.39
C GLY A 144 -0.40 15.57 37.12
N LEU A 145 0.02 14.51 36.42
CA LEU A 145 0.43 13.24 37.03
C LEU A 145 1.76 13.39 37.79
N TYR A 146 2.75 14.08 37.20
CA TYR A 146 4.05 14.32 37.86
C TYR A 146 3.93 15.15 39.13
N ASP A 147 3.04 16.13 39.17
CA ASP A 147 2.84 17.00 40.34
C ASP A 147 2.01 16.30 41.46
N ALA A 148 1.41 15.13 41.20
CA ALA A 148 0.51 14.42 42.11
C ALA A 148 1.03 13.07 42.64
N GLU A 149 2.16 12.57 42.12
CA GLU A 149 2.91 11.39 42.63
C GLU A 149 4.18 11.83 43.37
#